data_AF-A0AAW0QP25-F1
#
_entry.id   AF-A0AAW0QP25-F1
#
_cell.length_a   1.000
_cell.length_b   1.000
_cell.length_c   1.000
_cell.angle_alpha   90.00
_cell.angle_beta   90.00
_cell.angle_gamma   90.00
#
_symmetry.space_group_name_H-M   'P 1'
#
loop_
_entity.id
_entity.type
_entity.pdbx_description
1 polymer ?
#
loop_
_entity_poly.entity_id
_entity_poly.type
_entity_poly.pdbx_seq_one_letter_code
_entity_poly.pdbx_strand_id
1 'polypeptide(L)'
;MPGNTEHERFEEGKENSHLATDSKDERSIANRLAAEERKDEEQDSLQTRQIKEDPTLPARAHGNKPSRGAEIDAEIQAEEEEMLAKKKGNNMPGKKN
;
A
#
# COMPACT_ATOMS: atom_id res chain seq x y z
N MET A 1 -34.12 -36.45 3.50
CA MET A 1 -33.47 -35.96 2.26
C MET A 1 -32.14 -35.33 2.66
N PRO A 2 -31.00 -36.02 2.54
CA PRO A 2 -29.70 -35.40 2.78
C PRO A 2 -29.28 -34.64 1.51
N GLY A 3 -29.44 -33.32 1.53
CA GLY A 3 -29.08 -32.42 0.44
C GLY A 3 -27.62 -32.00 0.50
N ASN A 4 -26.85 -32.43 -0.50
CA ASN A 4 -25.85 -31.66 -1.25
C ASN A 4 -24.94 -30.67 -0.48
N THR A 5 -23.80 -31.15 0.03
CA THR A 5 -22.67 -30.33 0.54
C THR A 5 -21.42 -30.47 -0.34
N GLU A 6 -21.59 -30.72 -1.65
CA GLU A 6 -20.46 -30.96 -2.56
C GLU A 6 -19.87 -29.66 -3.13
N HIS A 7 -20.64 -28.56 -3.21
CA HIS A 7 -20.16 -27.32 -3.84
C HIS A 7 -19.19 -26.48 -2.99
N GLU A 8 -19.18 -26.65 -1.66
CA GLU A 8 -18.35 -25.84 -0.77
C GLU A 8 -16.88 -26.33 -0.66
N ARG A 9 -16.56 -27.53 -1.17
CA ARG A 9 -15.22 -28.14 -1.04
C ARG A 9 -14.25 -27.81 -2.18
N PHE A 10 -14.73 -27.22 -3.27
CA PHE A 10 -13.90 -27.01 -4.47
C PHE A 10 -13.19 -25.65 -4.50
N GLU A 11 -13.33 -24.82 -3.47
CA GLU A 11 -12.74 -23.47 -3.43
C GLU A 11 -11.75 -23.24 -2.27
N GLU A 12 -11.38 -24.27 -1.52
CA GLU A 12 -10.34 -24.14 -0.49
C GLU A 12 -8.97 -24.38 -1.12
N GLY A 13 -8.21 -23.30 -1.35
CA GLY A 13 -6.82 -23.38 -1.76
C GLY A 13 -6.00 -24.15 -0.73
N LYS A 14 -5.02 -24.95 -1.17
CA LYS A 14 -4.18 -25.73 -0.27
C LYS A 14 -3.49 -24.79 0.74
N GLU A 15 -3.61 -25.11 2.03
CA GLU A 15 -2.88 -24.48 3.12
C GLU A 15 -1.41 -24.27 2.74
N ASN A 16 -0.90 -23.04 2.87
CA ASN A 16 0.49 -22.64 2.56
C ASN A 16 0.85 -22.46 1.07
N SER A 17 -0.11 -22.47 0.13
CA SER A 17 0.18 -22.27 -1.31
C SER A 17 0.91 -20.96 -1.66
N HIS A 18 0.93 -19.97 -0.76
CA HIS A 18 1.57 -18.67 -0.97
C HIS A 18 2.89 -18.49 -0.21
N LEU A 19 3.35 -19.49 0.55
CA LEU A 19 4.59 -19.38 1.33
C LEU A 19 5.82 -19.66 0.46
N ALA A 20 6.67 -18.63 0.28
CA ALA A 20 7.90 -18.75 -0.49
C ALA A 20 8.93 -19.71 0.15
N THR A 21 8.80 -19.95 1.46
CA THR A 21 9.64 -20.86 2.24
C THR A 21 8.96 -22.20 2.52
N ASP A 22 7.91 -22.56 1.78
CA ASP A 22 7.24 -23.85 1.97
C ASP A 22 8.21 -25.00 1.73
N SER A 23 8.32 -25.89 2.73
CA SER A 23 9.08 -27.13 2.64
C SER A 23 8.59 -28.07 1.53
N LYS A 24 7.33 -27.91 1.09
CA LYS A 24 6.69 -28.66 0.01
C LYS A 24 6.73 -27.93 -1.32
N ASP A 25 7.45 -26.81 -1.41
CA ASP A 25 7.65 -26.10 -2.66
C ASP A 25 8.56 -26.91 -3.60
N GLU A 26 8.02 -27.26 -4.76
CA GLU A 26 8.72 -27.99 -5.82
C GLU A 26 9.62 -27.08 -6.68
N ARG A 27 9.59 -25.75 -6.45
CA ARG A 27 10.50 -24.82 -7.11
C ARG A 27 11.94 -25.05 -6.67
N SER A 28 12.84 -25.07 -7.65
CA SER A 28 14.29 -25.15 -7.43
C SER A 28 14.79 -23.99 -6.56
N ILE A 29 15.88 -24.20 -5.82
CA ILE A 29 16.48 -23.18 -4.93
C ILE A 29 16.77 -21.88 -5.68
N ALA A 30 17.31 -21.97 -6.90
CA ALA A 30 17.58 -20.81 -7.76
C ALA A 30 16.29 -20.02 -8.10
N ASN A 31 15.19 -20.72 -8.37
CA ASN A 31 13.91 -20.08 -8.69
C ASN A 31 13.27 -19.45 -7.46
N ARG A 32 13.45 -20.05 -6.27
CA ARG A 32 13.00 -19.44 -5.01
C ARG A 32 13.79 -18.17 -4.70
N LEU A 33 15.11 -18.19 -4.85
CA LEU A 33 15.95 -17.01 -4.66
C LEU A 33 15.55 -15.88 -5.63
N ALA A 34 15.42 -16.19 -6.92
CA ALA A 34 15.05 -15.20 -7.93
C ALA A 34 13.63 -14.64 -7.72
N ALA A 35 12.71 -15.43 -7.17
CA ALA A 35 11.38 -14.95 -6.83
C ALA A 35 11.40 -14.01 -5.61
N GLU A 36 12.24 -14.28 -4.63
CA GLU A 36 12.38 -13.42 -3.44
C GLU A 36 13.09 -12.10 -3.80
N GLU A 37 14.15 -12.16 -4.61
CA GLU A 37 14.84 -10.98 -5.15
C GLU A 37 13.88 -10.06 -5.91
N ARG A 38 12.97 -10.64 -6.71
CA ARG A 38 11.93 -9.88 -7.43
C ARG A 38 10.89 -9.23 -6.52
N LYS A 39 10.60 -9.79 -5.35
CA LYS A 39 9.67 -9.16 -4.39
C LYS A 39 10.29 -7.91 -3.77
N ASP A 40 11.59 -7.94 -3.49
CA ASP A 40 12.31 -6.76 -3.03
C ASP A 40 12.46 -5.71 -4.15
N GLU A 41 12.53 -6.17 -5.41
CA GLU A 41 12.55 -5.32 -6.61
C GLU A 41 11.18 -4.81 -7.06
N GLU A 42 10.05 -5.31 -6.51
CA GLU A 42 8.77 -4.58 -6.46
C GLU A 42 8.89 -3.37 -5.51
N GLN A 43 9.97 -2.61 -5.71
CA GLN A 43 10.08 -1.18 -5.48
C GLN A 43 8.73 -0.59 -5.83
N ASP A 44 8.05 -0.05 -4.81
CA ASP A 44 6.79 0.68 -4.94
C ASP A 44 6.71 1.31 -6.32
N SER A 45 5.81 0.79 -7.16
CA SER A 45 5.60 1.34 -8.48
C SER A 45 5.40 2.85 -8.34
N LEU A 46 5.72 3.65 -9.36
CA LEU A 46 5.49 5.10 -9.27
C LEU A 46 4.05 5.43 -8.85
N GLN A 47 3.10 4.57 -9.24
CA GLN A 47 1.72 4.61 -8.79
C GLN A 47 1.58 4.30 -7.29
N THR A 48 2.21 3.24 -6.77
CA THR A 48 2.21 2.91 -5.34
C THR A 48 2.84 4.02 -4.48
N ARG A 49 3.91 4.68 -4.96
CA ARG A 49 4.52 5.83 -4.26
C ARG A 49 3.58 7.03 -4.19
N GLN A 50 2.95 7.38 -5.30
CA GLN A 50 1.98 8.48 -5.33
C GLN A 50 0.76 8.21 -4.43
N ILE A 51 0.32 6.94 -4.36
CA ILE A 51 -0.77 6.52 -3.46
C ILE A 51 -0.36 6.63 -1.99
N LYS A 52 0.92 6.39 -1.65
CA LYS A 52 1.45 6.57 -0.30
C LYS A 52 1.53 8.05 0.11
N GLU A 53 1.75 8.95 -0.83
CA GLU A 53 1.82 10.40 -0.57
C GLU A 53 0.45 11.01 -0.33
N ASP A 54 -0.55 10.70 -1.16
CA ASP A 54 -1.92 11.18 -0.98
C ASP A 54 -2.92 10.00 -0.98
N PRO A 55 -3.45 9.62 0.20
CA PRO A 55 -4.38 8.50 0.34
C PRO A 55 -5.74 8.76 -0.32
N THR A 56 -6.03 9.99 -0.74
CA THR A 56 -7.27 10.35 -1.45
C THR A 56 -7.18 10.10 -2.95
N LEU A 57 -5.98 9.96 -3.52
CA LEU A 57 -5.76 9.82 -4.96
C LEU A 57 -6.42 8.59 -5.58
N PRO A 58 -6.35 7.37 -4.99
CA PRO A 58 -7.02 6.20 -5.58
C PRO A 58 -8.52 6.43 -5.75
N ALA A 59 -9.18 6.97 -4.71
CA ALA A 59 -10.60 7.21 -4.75
C ALA A 59 -10.96 8.25 -5.81
N ARG A 60 -10.24 9.39 -5.83
CA ARG A 60 -10.44 10.47 -6.81
C ARG A 60 -10.18 10.01 -8.24
N ALA A 61 -9.11 9.24 -8.49
CA ALA A 61 -8.76 8.72 -9.80
C ALA A 61 -9.84 7.76 -10.35
N HIS A 62 -10.49 7.00 -9.46
CA HIS A 62 -11.60 6.11 -9.82
C HIS A 62 -12.97 6.80 -9.81
N GLY A 63 -13.05 8.11 -9.57
CA GLY A 63 -14.31 8.87 -9.50
C GLY A 63 -15.14 8.60 -8.25
N ASN A 64 -14.55 7.97 -7.24
CA ASN A 64 -15.16 7.66 -5.95
C ASN A 64 -14.83 8.73 -4.91
N LYS A 65 -15.69 8.83 -3.89
CA LYS A 65 -15.40 9.67 -2.72
C LYS A 65 -14.34 8.98 -1.84
N PRO A 66 -13.28 9.68 -1.40
CA PRO A 66 -12.31 9.14 -0.44
C PRO A 66 -12.98 8.75 0.88
N SER A 67 -12.33 7.86 1.63
CA SER A 67 -12.83 7.45 2.94
C SER A 67 -12.76 8.63 3.92
N ARG A 68 -13.62 8.62 4.95
CA ARG A 68 -13.64 9.68 5.97
C ARG A 68 -12.28 9.85 6.67
N GLY A 69 -11.52 8.76 6.83
CA GLY A 69 -10.16 8.82 7.37
C GLY A 69 -9.19 9.54 6.43
N ALA A 70 -9.20 9.17 5.14
CA ALA A 70 -8.34 9.82 4.14
C ALA A 70 -8.66 11.31 3.95
N GLU A 71 -9.93 11.72 4.11
CA GLU A 71 -10.31 13.14 4.12
C GLU A 71 -9.70 13.89 5.31
N ILE A 72 -9.75 13.30 6.51
CA ILE A 72 -9.18 13.90 7.73
C ILE A 72 -7.66 13.97 7.64
N ASP A 73 -7.01 12.91 7.17
CA ASP A 73 -5.55 12.88 7.03
C ASP A 73 -5.08 13.98 6.05
N ALA A 74 -5.80 14.19 4.94
CA ALA A 74 -5.50 15.27 3.99
C ALA A 74 -5.73 16.67 4.57
N GLU A 75 -6.75 16.86 5.42
CA GLU A 75 -7.01 18.12 6.13
C GLU A 75 -5.89 18.43 7.14
N ILE A 76 -5.49 17.44 7.94
CA ILE A 76 -4.39 17.57 8.91
C ILE A 76 -3.08 17.93 8.20
N GLN A 77 -2.75 17.25 7.09
CA GLN A 77 -1.57 17.57 6.29
C GLN A 77 -1.58 19.02 5.79
N ALA A 78 -2.72 19.49 5.27
CA ALA A 78 -2.84 20.87 4.79
C ALA A 78 -2.67 21.90 5.91
N GLU A 79 -3.27 21.66 7.08
CA GLU A 79 -3.11 22.51 8.26
C GLU A 79 -1.66 22.53 8.77
N GLU A 80 -1.00 21.37 8.84
CA GLU A 80 0.39 21.24 9.24
C GLU A 80 1.34 21.99 8.28
N GLU A 81 1.14 21.85 6.97
CA GLU A 81 1.91 22.56 5.96
C GLU A 81 1.75 24.08 6.08
N GLU A 82 0.53 24.57 6.31
CA GLU A 82 0.28 26.00 6.50
C GLU A 82 0.96 26.53 7.77
N MET A 83 0.91 25.77 8.87
CA MET A 83 1.63 26.10 10.10
C MET A 83 3.14 26.09 9.90
N LEU A 84 3.68 25.11 9.17
CA LEU A 84 5.10 25.03 8.82
C LEU A 84 5.53 26.22 7.95
N ALA A 85 4.72 26.61 6.97
CA ALA A 85 4.97 27.75 6.09
C ALA A 85 5.02 29.06 6.89
N LYS A 86 4.06 29.28 7.80
CA LYS A 86 4.04 30.43 8.71
C LYS A 86 5.28 30.46 9.62
N LYS A 87 5.65 29.30 10.19
CA LYS A 87 6.82 29.19 11.07
C LYS A 87 8.15 29.37 10.34
N LYS A 88 8.27 28.85 9.11
CA LYS A 88 9.46 28.98 8.25
C LYS A 88 9.64 30.42 7.75
N GLY A 89 8.55 31.11 7.42
CA GLY A 89 8.55 32.53 7.08
C GLY A 89 9.03 33.43 8.22
N ASN A 90 8.72 33.06 9.47
CA ASN A 90 9.14 33.80 10.66
C ASN A 90 10.57 33.47 11.14
N ASN A 91 11.18 32.38 10.65
CA ASN A 91 12.48 31.87 11.12
C ASN A 91 13.59 31.97 10.05
N MET A 92 13.55 32.96 9.16
CA MET A 92 14.70 33.33 8.31
C MET A 92 15.48 34.50 8.94
N PRO A 93 16.44 34.25 9.85
CA PRO A 93 17.30 35.28 10.41
C PRO A 93 18.32 35.71 9.34
N GLY A 94 17.95 36.66 8.48
CA GLY A 94 18.88 37.07 7.42
C GLY A 94 18.55 38.33 6.62
N LYS A 95 17.35 38.91 6.73
CA LYS A 95 17.04 40.18 6.05
C LYS A 95 17.33 41.36 6.97
N LYS A 96 18.62 41.67 7.12
CA LYS A 96 19.07 42.99 7.58
C LYS A 96 18.96 43.95 6.38
N ASN A 97 18.33 45.10 6.63
CA ASN A 97 18.17 46.21 5.70
C ASN A 97 19.50 46.72 5.16
#